data_AF-A0A2J8B1L3-F1
#
_entry.id   AF-A0A2J8B1L3-F1
#
_cell.length_a   1.000
_cell.length_b   1.000
_cell.length_c   1.000
_cell.angle_alpha   90.00
_cell.angle_beta   90.00
_cell.angle_gamma   90.00
#
_symmetry.space_group_name_H-M   'P 1'
#
loop_
_entity.id
_entity.type
_entity.pdbx_description
1 polymer ?
#
loop_
_entity_poly.entity_id
_entity_poly.type
_entity_poly.pdbx_seq_one_letter_code
_entity_poly.pdbx_strand_id
1 'polypeptide(L)'
;MEKFDFGDALKKTGDVAGKTVEKARAAAQMRAEKAAVAAKKGVEKAQTNARRLKDASRKEADKLSESVKIAVEQKKADYAEKKAKMQAAAEKAAIEATGVTAIAPQSAVKIFYYLMAIDRKVTPEEEERFNLIGREMDPDFEAHKEALIQECKEQMEKIIDAEDFYDVIQDGVETALSEEQISSHGFITPRLLLWDLLTIAYADREYGEEERRFLKYLVRRLNIAKDVFLEMESSMVTVREIEKEILWIKGTDRAYLVIEKQIKELEKRRDDILLAVKALITL
;
A
#
# COMPACT_ATOMS: atom_id res chain seq x y z
N MET A 1 82.70 -71.87 65.45
CA MET A 1 81.50 -71.18 65.97
C MET A 1 81.21 -70.01 65.06
N GLU A 2 80.16 -70.08 64.25
CA GLU A 2 79.61 -68.90 63.55
C GLU A 2 78.29 -68.54 64.23
N LYS A 3 78.14 -67.27 64.65
CA LYS A 3 76.91 -66.75 65.26
C LYS A 3 75.99 -66.22 64.15
N PHE A 4 74.72 -66.62 64.19
CA PHE A 4 73.63 -66.09 63.37
C PHE A 4 72.96 -64.92 64.12
N ASP A 5 72.75 -63.77 63.46
CA ASP A 5 72.04 -62.61 64.03
C ASP A 5 70.61 -62.54 63.48
N PHE A 6 69.62 -62.58 64.40
CA PHE A 6 68.18 -62.66 64.15
C PHE A 6 67.52 -61.26 63.98
N GLY A 7 68.28 -60.18 64.08
CA GLY A 7 67.77 -58.80 64.05
C GLY A 7 67.19 -58.32 62.72
N ASP A 8 67.55 -58.92 61.58
CA ASP A 8 67.20 -58.40 60.24
C ASP A 8 65.87 -58.96 59.68
N ALA A 9 65.32 -60.02 60.29
CA ALA A 9 64.12 -60.71 59.77
C ALA A 9 62.78 -60.07 60.22
N LEU A 10 62.74 -59.38 61.37
CA LEU A 10 61.50 -58.83 61.93
C LEU A 10 61.18 -57.40 61.44
N LYS A 11 62.16 -56.63 60.95
CA LYS A 11 61.90 -55.32 60.32
C LYS A 11 61.35 -55.44 58.90
N LYS A 12 61.67 -56.52 58.17
CA LYS A 12 61.20 -56.75 56.79
C LYS A 12 59.73 -57.18 56.71
N THR A 13 59.18 -57.82 57.74
CA THR A 13 57.81 -58.37 57.71
C THR A 13 56.74 -57.33 58.07
N GLY A 14 57.01 -56.38 58.96
CA GLY A 14 56.08 -55.28 59.29
C GLY A 14 55.89 -54.25 58.16
N ASP A 15 56.95 -53.97 57.40
CA ASP A 15 56.95 -52.96 56.32
C ASP A 15 56.25 -53.47 55.04
N VAL A 16 56.19 -54.79 54.84
CA VAL A 16 55.54 -55.40 53.65
C VAL A 16 54.01 -55.46 53.81
N ALA A 17 53.50 -55.68 55.03
CA ALA A 17 52.06 -55.76 55.30
C ALA A 17 51.36 -54.37 55.25
N GLY A 18 52.01 -53.31 55.73
CA GLY A 18 51.50 -51.94 55.61
C GLY A 18 51.41 -51.46 54.17
N LYS A 19 52.45 -51.73 53.37
CA LYS A 19 52.52 -51.37 51.94
C LYS A 19 51.49 -52.11 51.07
N THR A 20 51.04 -53.30 51.45
CA THR A 20 50.04 -54.07 50.67
C THR A 20 48.62 -53.58 50.90
N VAL A 21 48.25 -53.21 52.13
CA VAL A 21 46.92 -52.68 52.44
C VAL A 21 46.72 -51.27 51.86
N GLU A 22 47.74 -50.43 51.92
CA GLU A 22 47.69 -49.07 51.36
C GLU A 22 47.55 -49.09 49.83
N LYS A 23 48.26 -50.01 49.17
CA LYS A 23 48.19 -50.21 47.71
C LYS A 23 46.84 -50.76 47.25
N ALA A 24 46.21 -51.63 48.05
CA ALA A 24 44.85 -52.11 47.78
C ALA A 24 43.78 -51.01 47.94
N ARG A 25 43.91 -50.16 48.96
CA ARG A 25 43.00 -49.03 49.19
C ARG A 25 43.11 -47.94 48.12
N ALA A 26 44.34 -47.62 47.68
CA ALA A 26 44.59 -46.71 46.57
C ALA A 26 44.04 -47.25 45.24
N ALA A 27 44.17 -48.56 44.98
CA ALA A 27 43.60 -49.19 43.79
C ALA A 27 42.07 -49.19 43.78
N ALA A 28 41.42 -49.36 44.94
CA ALA A 28 39.97 -49.28 45.08
C ALA A 28 39.44 -47.85 44.87
N GLN A 29 40.12 -46.84 45.44
CA GLN A 29 39.78 -45.43 45.23
C GLN A 29 39.93 -45.03 43.76
N MET A 30 41.04 -45.39 43.10
CA MET A 30 41.22 -45.10 41.67
C MET A 30 40.17 -45.78 40.78
N ARG A 31 39.69 -46.99 41.13
CA ARG A 31 38.61 -47.66 40.40
C ARG A 31 37.27 -46.97 40.61
N ALA A 32 36.94 -46.57 41.84
CA ALA A 32 35.71 -45.84 42.14
C ALA A 32 35.70 -44.45 41.46
N GLU A 33 36.83 -43.76 41.44
CA GLU A 33 36.97 -42.46 40.80
C GLU A 33 36.86 -42.56 39.27
N LYS A 34 37.48 -43.58 38.65
CA LYS A 34 37.29 -43.87 37.22
C LYS A 34 35.84 -44.21 36.86
N ALA A 35 35.15 -44.98 37.72
CA ALA A 35 33.74 -45.30 37.51
C ALA A 35 32.83 -44.06 37.64
N ALA A 36 33.11 -43.18 38.62
CA ALA A 36 32.38 -41.92 38.79
C ALA A 36 32.61 -40.94 37.63
N VAL A 37 33.83 -40.85 37.10
CA VAL A 37 34.15 -40.04 35.91
C VAL A 37 33.47 -40.60 34.66
N ALA A 38 33.42 -41.93 34.49
CA ALA A 38 32.70 -42.56 33.38
C ALA A 38 31.18 -42.32 33.46
N ALA A 39 30.59 -42.40 34.66
CA ALA A 39 29.18 -42.11 34.89
C ALA A 39 28.84 -40.64 34.60
N LYS A 40 29.66 -39.69 35.06
CA LYS A 40 29.49 -38.25 34.75
C LYS A 40 29.55 -37.97 33.24
N LYS A 41 30.52 -38.55 32.53
CA LYS A 41 30.61 -38.44 31.07
C LYS A 41 29.40 -39.06 30.35
N GLY A 42 28.84 -40.15 30.89
CA GLY A 42 27.62 -40.77 30.37
C GLY A 42 26.39 -39.86 30.50
N VAL A 43 26.22 -39.24 31.67
CA VAL A 43 25.12 -38.29 31.94
C VAL A 43 25.24 -37.02 31.09
N GLU A 44 26.44 -36.49 30.94
CA GLU A 44 26.70 -35.28 30.13
C GLU A 44 26.44 -35.53 28.63
N LYS A 45 26.80 -36.72 28.11
CA LYS A 45 26.45 -37.14 26.75
C LYS A 45 24.94 -37.32 26.56
N ALA A 46 24.24 -37.88 27.55
CA ALA A 46 22.78 -38.01 27.49
C ALA A 46 22.07 -36.64 27.50
N GLN A 47 22.53 -35.70 28.33
CA GLN A 47 21.98 -34.34 28.39
C GLN A 47 22.23 -33.54 27.11
N THR A 48 23.42 -33.65 26.52
CA THR A 48 23.73 -32.97 25.25
C THR A 48 22.90 -33.51 24.07
N ASN A 49 22.68 -34.83 24.01
CA ASN A 49 21.79 -35.43 23.00
C ASN A 49 20.33 -35.00 23.19
N ALA A 50 19.83 -34.96 24.42
CA ALA A 50 18.46 -34.51 24.70
C ALA A 50 18.22 -33.03 24.32
N ARG A 51 19.21 -32.15 24.54
CA ARG A 51 19.15 -30.75 24.10
C ARG A 51 19.14 -30.63 22.57
N ARG A 52 20.02 -31.36 21.88
CA ARG A 52 20.06 -31.39 20.40
C ARG A 52 18.74 -31.85 19.78
N LEU A 53 18.09 -32.85 20.37
CA LEU A 53 16.79 -33.33 19.92
C LEU A 53 15.69 -32.26 20.09
N LYS A 54 15.63 -31.58 21.24
CA LYS A 54 14.68 -30.47 21.46
C LYS A 54 14.90 -29.29 20.51
N ASP A 55 16.16 -28.92 20.28
CA ASP A 55 16.52 -27.82 19.37
C ASP A 55 16.19 -28.17 17.91
N ALA A 56 16.38 -29.43 17.50
CA ALA A 56 16.00 -29.91 16.18
C ALA A 56 14.47 -29.87 15.98
N SER A 57 13.69 -30.37 16.95
CA SER A 57 12.23 -30.33 16.89
C SER A 57 11.68 -28.90 16.88
N ARG A 58 12.29 -27.97 17.63
CA ARG A 58 11.90 -26.55 17.63
C ARG A 58 12.19 -25.89 16.28
N LYS A 59 13.36 -26.15 15.69
CA LYS A 59 13.70 -25.65 14.35
C LYS A 59 12.77 -26.17 13.26
N GLU A 60 12.33 -27.42 13.34
CA GLU A 60 11.34 -27.96 12.40
C GLU A 60 9.95 -27.31 12.59
N ALA A 61 9.53 -27.09 13.84
CA ALA A 61 8.28 -26.39 14.12
C ALA A 61 8.30 -24.93 13.66
N ASP A 62 9.42 -24.22 13.85
CA ASP A 62 9.60 -22.84 13.40
C ASP A 62 9.56 -22.76 11.85
N LYS A 63 10.24 -23.69 11.16
CA LYS A 63 10.19 -23.80 9.69
C LYS A 63 8.77 -24.08 9.18
N LEU A 64 8.03 -24.95 9.86
CA LEU A 64 6.65 -25.25 9.49
C LEU A 64 5.76 -24.00 9.65
N SER A 65 5.89 -23.28 10.77
CA SER A 65 5.18 -22.02 11.03
C SER A 65 5.49 -20.95 9.96
N GLU A 66 6.77 -20.80 9.58
CA GLU A 66 7.18 -19.89 8.51
C GLU A 66 6.50 -20.25 7.18
N SER A 67 6.52 -21.54 6.82
CA SER A 67 5.91 -22.02 5.57
C SER A 67 4.39 -21.83 5.53
N VAL A 68 3.70 -22.00 6.67
CA VAL A 68 2.26 -21.77 6.80
C VAL A 68 1.94 -20.29 6.65
N LYS A 69 2.72 -19.39 7.26
CA LYS A 69 2.53 -17.94 7.08
C LYS A 69 2.69 -17.53 5.63
N ILE A 70 3.73 -18.01 4.94
CA ILE A 70 3.96 -17.73 3.52
C ILE A 70 2.78 -18.22 2.68
N ALA A 71 2.29 -19.44 2.90
CA ALA A 71 1.15 -19.98 2.16
C ALA A 71 -0.16 -19.23 2.42
N VAL A 72 -0.39 -18.74 3.64
CA VAL A 72 -1.55 -17.91 3.98
C VAL A 72 -1.48 -16.56 3.29
N GLU A 73 -0.33 -15.89 3.30
CA GLU A 73 -0.14 -14.60 2.63
C GLU A 73 -0.25 -14.72 1.10
N GLN A 74 0.30 -15.79 0.52
CA GLN A 74 0.12 -16.11 -0.91
C GLN A 74 -1.36 -16.28 -1.27
N LYS A 75 -2.13 -17.08 -0.51
CA LYS A 75 -3.56 -17.27 -0.77
C LYS A 75 -4.38 -15.98 -0.61
N LYS A 76 -4.01 -15.10 0.32
CA LYS A 76 -4.64 -13.79 0.46
C LYS A 76 -4.36 -12.90 -0.76
N ALA A 77 -3.12 -12.89 -1.24
CA ALA A 77 -2.73 -12.16 -2.44
C ALA A 77 -3.47 -12.69 -3.67
N ASP A 78 -3.52 -14.01 -3.87
CA ASP A 78 -4.24 -14.65 -4.99
C ASP A 78 -5.74 -14.34 -4.96
N TYR A 79 -6.36 -14.35 -3.78
CA TYR A 79 -7.78 -13.99 -3.62
C TYR A 79 -8.03 -12.51 -3.91
N ALA A 80 -7.15 -11.62 -3.45
CA ALA A 80 -7.23 -10.19 -3.73
C ALA A 80 -7.08 -9.91 -5.24
N GLU A 81 -6.12 -10.55 -5.90
CA GLU A 81 -5.90 -10.42 -7.34
C GLU A 81 -7.10 -10.95 -8.15
N LYS A 82 -7.65 -12.10 -7.77
CA LYS A 82 -8.84 -12.66 -8.42
C LYS A 82 -10.08 -11.79 -8.21
N LYS A 83 -10.25 -11.22 -7.02
CA LYS A 83 -11.33 -10.26 -6.72
C LYS A 83 -11.19 -8.99 -7.57
N ALA A 84 -9.99 -8.42 -7.65
CA ALA A 84 -9.71 -7.25 -8.48
C ALA A 84 -9.99 -7.52 -9.96
N LYS A 85 -9.57 -8.68 -10.49
CA LYS A 85 -9.88 -9.09 -11.87
C LYS A 85 -11.37 -9.25 -12.15
N MET A 86 -12.12 -9.83 -11.21
CA MET A 86 -13.59 -9.92 -11.33
C MET A 86 -14.26 -8.55 -11.27
N GLN A 87 -13.80 -7.65 -10.39
CA GLN A 87 -14.33 -6.29 -10.30
C GLN A 87 -14.03 -5.50 -11.57
N ALA A 88 -12.80 -5.55 -12.10
CA ALA A 88 -12.43 -4.92 -13.35
C ALA A 88 -13.21 -5.48 -14.55
N ALA A 89 -13.43 -6.80 -14.62
CA ALA A 89 -14.24 -7.42 -15.67
C ALA A 89 -15.73 -7.05 -15.56
N ALA A 90 -16.26 -6.98 -14.34
CA ALA A 90 -17.62 -6.54 -14.09
C ALA A 90 -17.79 -5.06 -14.47
N GLU A 91 -16.85 -4.20 -14.09
CA GLU A 91 -16.86 -2.78 -14.41
C GLU A 91 -16.72 -2.55 -15.92
N LYS A 92 -15.81 -3.26 -16.59
CA LYS A 92 -15.69 -3.23 -18.05
C LYS A 92 -16.99 -3.64 -18.74
N ALA A 93 -17.61 -4.75 -18.32
CA ALA A 93 -18.89 -5.21 -18.87
C ALA A 93 -20.03 -4.22 -18.57
N ALA A 94 -19.97 -3.52 -17.43
CA ALA A 94 -20.96 -2.54 -17.02
C ALA A 94 -20.80 -1.20 -17.76
N ILE A 95 -19.57 -0.82 -18.15
CA ILE A 95 -19.26 0.29 -19.06
C ILE A 95 -19.70 -0.06 -20.50
N GLU A 96 -19.46 -1.29 -20.94
CA GLU A 96 -19.96 -1.78 -22.24
C GLU A 96 -21.51 -1.79 -22.29
N ALA A 97 -22.18 -2.00 -21.14
CA ALA A 97 -23.64 -1.99 -21.03
C ALA A 97 -24.27 -0.58 -21.03
N THR A 98 -23.54 0.46 -20.60
CA THR A 98 -24.01 1.86 -20.70
C THR A 98 -23.74 2.49 -22.07
N GLY A 99 -22.95 1.84 -22.92
CA GLY A 99 -22.61 2.33 -24.27
C GLY A 99 -21.60 3.48 -24.30
N VAL A 100 -21.20 4.03 -23.14
CA VAL A 100 -20.25 5.14 -23.03
C VAL A 100 -18.90 4.60 -22.52
N THR A 101 -18.18 3.92 -23.40
CA THR A 101 -16.80 3.45 -23.15
C THR A 101 -15.75 4.52 -23.44
N ALA A 102 -16.13 5.53 -24.20
CA ALA A 102 -15.30 6.59 -24.74
C ALA A 102 -16.10 7.88 -24.68
N ILE A 103 -15.46 8.95 -24.23
CA ILE A 103 -16.04 10.30 -24.18
C ILE A 103 -15.19 11.18 -25.09
N ALA A 104 -15.82 11.96 -25.97
CA ALA A 104 -15.08 12.88 -26.83
C ALA A 104 -14.46 14.01 -25.99
N PRO A 105 -13.27 14.52 -26.34
CA PRO A 105 -12.69 15.68 -25.68
C PRO A 105 -13.62 16.88 -25.58
N GLN A 106 -14.38 17.15 -26.65
CA GLN A 106 -15.37 18.23 -26.68
C GLN A 106 -16.48 18.03 -25.64
N SER A 107 -17.01 16.81 -25.53
CA SER A 107 -18.03 16.47 -24.53
C SER A 107 -17.48 16.58 -23.11
N ALA A 108 -16.24 16.14 -22.88
CA ALA A 108 -15.57 16.28 -21.58
C ALA A 108 -15.38 17.76 -21.19
N VAL A 109 -14.99 18.61 -22.13
CA VAL A 109 -14.87 20.06 -21.92
C VAL A 109 -16.20 20.69 -21.51
N LYS A 110 -17.32 20.31 -22.15
CA LYS A 110 -18.66 20.75 -21.73
C LYS A 110 -18.96 20.32 -20.29
N ILE A 111 -18.67 19.07 -19.94
CA ILE A 111 -18.89 18.51 -18.59
C ILE A 111 -18.03 19.23 -17.54
N PHE A 112 -16.77 19.54 -17.85
CA PHE A 112 -15.91 20.35 -16.97
C PHE A 112 -16.47 21.74 -16.73
N TYR A 113 -16.99 22.38 -17.78
CA TYR A 113 -17.63 23.69 -17.63
C TYR A 113 -18.88 23.62 -16.75
N TYR A 114 -19.73 22.60 -16.93
CA TYR A 114 -20.90 22.41 -16.07
C TYR A 114 -20.55 22.18 -14.60
N LEU A 115 -19.44 21.50 -14.30
CA LEU A 115 -18.93 21.38 -12.93
C LEU A 115 -18.60 22.77 -12.35
N MET A 116 -17.76 23.55 -13.03
CA MET A 116 -17.34 24.88 -12.55
C MET A 116 -18.50 25.88 -12.46
N ALA A 117 -19.57 25.67 -13.24
CA ALA A 117 -20.72 26.54 -13.23
C ALA A 117 -21.75 26.18 -12.14
N ILE A 118 -21.61 25.03 -11.46
CA ILE A 118 -22.69 24.44 -10.67
C ILE A 118 -23.01 25.22 -9.39
N ASP A 119 -21.99 25.81 -8.76
CA ASP A 119 -22.12 26.67 -7.60
C ASP A 119 -22.37 28.14 -8.00
N ARG A 120 -22.51 28.39 -9.32
CA ARG A 120 -22.69 29.70 -9.98
C ARG A 120 -21.47 30.61 -9.87
N LYS A 121 -20.28 30.08 -9.57
CA LYS A 121 -19.06 30.85 -9.40
C LYS A 121 -17.86 30.09 -9.96
N VAL A 122 -17.47 30.46 -11.17
CA VAL A 122 -16.20 29.99 -11.75
C VAL A 122 -15.05 30.80 -11.13
N THR A 123 -14.15 30.14 -10.41
CA THR A 123 -12.95 30.77 -9.85
C THR A 123 -11.79 30.79 -10.85
N PRO A 124 -10.83 31.74 -10.73
CA PRO A 124 -9.63 31.76 -11.56
C PRO A 124 -8.80 30.47 -11.44
N GLU A 125 -8.74 29.87 -10.25
CA GLU A 125 -8.01 28.64 -9.99
C GLU A 125 -8.63 27.43 -10.73
N GLU A 126 -9.96 27.32 -10.75
CA GLU A 126 -10.66 26.30 -11.52
C GLU A 126 -10.49 26.53 -13.02
N GLU A 127 -10.61 27.78 -13.48
CA GLU A 127 -10.42 28.10 -14.89
C GLU A 127 -9.00 27.77 -15.36
N GLU A 128 -7.98 28.04 -14.54
CA GLU A 128 -6.60 27.65 -14.83
C GLU A 128 -6.47 26.13 -14.99
N ARG A 129 -7.05 25.35 -14.06
CA ARG A 129 -7.02 23.88 -14.13
C ARG A 129 -7.79 23.33 -15.32
N PHE A 130 -8.98 23.87 -15.58
CA PHE A 130 -9.77 23.56 -16.76
C PHE A 130 -8.99 23.79 -18.06
N ASN A 131 -8.31 24.93 -18.19
CA ASN A 131 -7.52 25.24 -19.37
C ASN A 131 -6.30 24.33 -19.52
N LEU A 132 -5.63 23.99 -18.41
CA LEU A 132 -4.49 23.08 -18.44
C LEU A 132 -4.90 21.68 -18.91
N ILE A 133 -5.96 21.13 -18.33
CA ILE A 133 -6.48 19.81 -18.67
C ILE A 133 -7.03 19.81 -20.11
N GLY A 134 -7.77 20.85 -20.50
CA GLY A 134 -8.31 21.00 -21.85
C GLY A 134 -7.23 20.95 -22.92
N ARG A 135 -6.10 21.65 -22.73
CA ARG A 135 -4.96 21.62 -23.66
C ARG A 135 -4.22 20.29 -23.71
N GLU A 136 -4.16 19.57 -22.59
CA GLU A 136 -3.52 18.24 -22.55
C GLU A 136 -4.39 17.20 -23.27
N MET A 137 -5.70 17.36 -23.17
CA MET A 137 -6.71 16.45 -23.68
C MET A 137 -7.02 16.67 -25.16
N ASP A 138 -7.11 17.92 -25.61
CA ASP A 138 -7.43 18.29 -26.99
C ASP A 138 -6.41 19.30 -27.55
N PRO A 139 -5.62 18.92 -28.57
CA PRO A 139 -4.69 19.84 -29.22
C PRO A 139 -5.34 21.11 -29.79
N ASP A 140 -6.60 21.03 -30.20
CA ASP A 140 -7.35 22.13 -30.79
C ASP A 140 -8.25 22.85 -29.77
N PHE A 141 -8.08 22.57 -28.48
CA PHE A 141 -8.89 23.12 -27.37
C PHE A 141 -9.13 24.63 -27.50
N GLU A 142 -8.09 25.41 -27.69
CA GLU A 142 -8.20 26.89 -27.78
C GLU A 142 -9.05 27.37 -28.96
N ALA A 143 -9.12 26.59 -30.04
CA ALA A 143 -9.89 26.97 -31.22
C ALA A 143 -11.40 26.84 -31.01
N HIS A 144 -11.84 25.93 -30.14
CA HIS A 144 -13.26 25.64 -29.92
C HIS A 144 -13.74 25.86 -28.49
N LYS A 145 -12.86 26.13 -27.52
CA LYS A 145 -13.18 26.40 -26.10
C LYS A 145 -14.31 27.42 -25.98
N GLU A 146 -14.18 28.58 -26.61
CA GLU A 146 -15.16 29.66 -26.49
C GLU A 146 -16.53 29.25 -27.04
N ALA A 147 -16.56 28.52 -28.16
CA ALA A 147 -17.78 28.01 -28.76
C ALA A 147 -18.48 26.99 -27.84
N LEU A 148 -17.73 26.02 -27.28
CA LEU A 148 -18.28 25.03 -26.35
C LEU A 148 -18.81 25.67 -25.06
N ILE A 149 -18.09 26.65 -24.52
CA ILE A 149 -18.54 27.40 -23.33
C ILE A 149 -19.82 28.18 -23.66
N GLN A 150 -19.89 28.78 -24.84
CA GLN A 150 -21.07 29.54 -25.27
C GLN A 150 -22.29 28.61 -25.42
N GLU A 151 -22.14 27.44 -26.02
CA GLU A 151 -23.19 26.40 -26.08
C GLU A 151 -23.68 26.02 -24.67
N CYS A 152 -22.76 25.85 -23.72
CA CYS A 152 -23.11 25.53 -22.34
C CYS A 152 -23.90 26.68 -21.67
N LYS A 153 -23.50 27.93 -21.89
CA LYS A 153 -24.21 29.11 -21.39
C LYS A 153 -25.61 29.23 -21.98
N GLU A 154 -25.76 29.03 -23.28
CA GLU A 154 -27.07 29.05 -23.95
C GLU A 154 -27.99 27.93 -23.45
N GLN A 155 -27.44 26.76 -23.12
CA GLN A 155 -28.21 25.71 -22.45
C GLN A 155 -28.69 26.15 -21.07
N MET A 156 -27.84 26.82 -20.29
CA MET A 156 -28.19 27.35 -18.98
C MET A 156 -29.15 28.56 -19.03
N GLU A 157 -29.23 29.28 -20.15
CA GLU A 157 -30.24 30.34 -20.34
C GLU A 157 -31.67 29.80 -20.42
N LYS A 158 -31.85 28.50 -20.63
CA LYS A 158 -33.17 27.83 -20.65
C LYS A 158 -33.77 27.64 -19.26
N ILE A 159 -33.03 28.01 -18.20
CA ILE A 159 -33.50 27.93 -16.82
C ILE A 159 -34.66 28.92 -16.63
N ILE A 160 -35.83 28.38 -16.30
CA ILE A 160 -37.04 29.16 -16.05
C ILE A 160 -37.11 29.49 -14.55
N ASP A 161 -37.02 28.46 -13.70
CA ASP A 161 -37.03 28.62 -12.25
C ASP A 161 -35.67 28.31 -11.63
N ALA A 162 -35.34 28.96 -10.52
CA ALA A 162 -34.05 28.78 -9.85
C ALA A 162 -33.84 27.33 -9.32
N GLU A 163 -34.92 26.59 -9.11
CA GLU A 163 -34.92 25.19 -8.70
C GLU A 163 -34.54 24.24 -9.85
N ASP A 164 -34.82 24.62 -11.10
CA ASP A 164 -34.51 23.84 -12.31
C ASP A 164 -33.03 23.90 -12.67
N PHE A 165 -32.24 24.75 -12.00
CA PHE A 165 -30.84 24.99 -12.34
C PHE A 165 -30.02 23.69 -12.40
N TYR A 166 -30.21 22.81 -11.42
CA TYR A 166 -29.51 21.53 -11.37
C TYR A 166 -29.99 20.59 -12.48
N ASP A 167 -31.30 20.56 -12.76
CA ASP A 167 -31.89 19.70 -13.77
C ASP A 167 -31.45 20.10 -15.18
N VAL A 168 -31.34 21.41 -15.47
CA VAL A 168 -30.81 21.92 -16.76
C VAL A 168 -29.34 21.57 -16.95
N ILE A 169 -28.54 21.59 -15.87
CA ILE A 169 -27.15 21.13 -15.92
C ILE A 169 -27.08 19.63 -16.21
N GLN A 170 -27.93 18.82 -15.57
CA GLN A 170 -28.00 17.38 -15.85
C GLN A 170 -28.39 17.12 -17.31
N ASP A 171 -29.40 17.81 -17.83
CA ASP A 171 -29.81 17.70 -19.23
C ASP A 171 -28.69 18.11 -20.20
N GLY A 172 -27.91 19.13 -19.85
CA GLY A 172 -26.71 19.53 -20.61
C GLY A 172 -25.65 18.42 -20.64
N VAL A 173 -25.41 17.76 -19.51
CA VAL A 173 -24.51 16.60 -19.43
C VAL A 173 -25.05 15.42 -20.23
N GLU A 174 -26.32 15.08 -20.11
CA GLU A 174 -26.93 13.99 -20.89
C GLU A 174 -26.86 14.25 -22.40
N THR A 175 -27.04 15.51 -22.80
CA THR A 175 -26.87 15.94 -24.20
C THR A 175 -25.42 15.73 -24.63
N ALA A 176 -24.46 16.23 -23.85
CA ALA A 176 -23.02 16.09 -24.15
C ALA A 176 -22.58 14.62 -24.22
N LEU A 177 -23.13 13.75 -23.38
CA LEU A 177 -22.84 12.31 -23.37
C LEU A 177 -23.58 11.53 -24.47
N SER A 178 -24.64 12.10 -25.04
CA SER A 178 -25.41 11.50 -26.16
C SER A 178 -24.87 11.89 -27.54
N GLU A 179 -24.02 12.92 -27.62
CA GLU A 179 -23.30 13.32 -28.83
C GLU A 179 -22.36 12.21 -29.33
N GLU A 180 -21.85 12.35 -30.56
CA GLU A 180 -20.89 11.40 -31.10
C GLU A 180 -19.59 11.44 -30.30
N GLN A 181 -19.32 10.38 -29.54
CA GLN A 181 -18.17 10.30 -28.65
C GLN A 181 -16.87 9.89 -29.37
N ILE A 182 -16.93 9.67 -30.68
CA ILE A 182 -15.79 9.31 -31.51
C ILE A 182 -15.24 10.60 -32.12
N SER A 183 -14.14 11.10 -31.56
CA SER A 183 -13.43 12.27 -32.07
C SER A 183 -12.14 11.87 -32.78
N SER A 184 -11.71 12.66 -33.77
CA SER A 184 -10.41 12.51 -34.43
C SER A 184 -9.23 12.68 -33.47
N HIS A 185 -9.46 13.34 -32.33
CA HIS A 185 -8.45 13.68 -31.33
C HIS A 185 -8.33 12.61 -30.23
N GLY A 186 -9.05 11.50 -30.35
CA GLY A 186 -9.04 10.39 -29.41
C GLY A 186 -10.28 10.34 -28.53
N PHE A 187 -10.14 9.70 -27.37
CA PHE A 187 -11.23 9.52 -26.41
C PHE A 187 -10.70 9.56 -24.98
N ILE A 188 -11.59 9.90 -24.06
CA ILE A 188 -11.35 9.91 -22.62
C ILE A 188 -12.14 8.79 -21.98
N THR A 189 -11.53 8.08 -21.04
CA THR A 189 -12.24 7.06 -20.27
C THR A 189 -13.05 7.73 -19.15
N PRO A 190 -14.19 7.15 -18.74
CA PRO A 190 -14.98 7.68 -17.64
C PRO A 190 -14.20 7.92 -16.34
N ARG A 191 -13.24 7.04 -16.04
CA ARG A 191 -12.38 7.16 -14.84
C ARG A 191 -11.39 8.30 -14.94
N LEU A 192 -10.84 8.56 -16.14
CA LEU A 192 -9.98 9.72 -16.36
C LEU A 192 -10.79 11.01 -16.24
N LEU A 193 -11.98 11.07 -16.87
CA LEU A 193 -12.89 12.21 -16.74
C LEU A 193 -13.21 12.52 -15.26
N LEU A 194 -13.51 11.49 -14.46
CA LEU A 194 -13.79 11.65 -13.04
C LEU A 194 -12.59 12.23 -12.27
N TRP A 195 -11.38 11.74 -12.55
CA TRP A 195 -10.17 12.25 -11.93
C TRP A 195 -9.92 13.72 -12.31
N ASP A 196 -10.05 14.06 -13.58
CA ASP A 196 -9.89 15.42 -14.07
C ASP A 196 -10.91 16.37 -13.44
N LEU A 197 -12.17 15.95 -13.33
CA LEU A 197 -13.21 16.69 -12.60
C LEU A 197 -12.85 16.91 -11.13
N LEU A 198 -12.32 15.91 -10.43
CA LEU A 198 -11.85 16.07 -9.06
C LEU A 198 -10.69 17.07 -8.98
N THR A 199 -9.78 17.09 -9.96
CA THR A 199 -8.67 18.06 -9.94
C THR A 199 -9.15 19.50 -10.14
N ILE A 200 -10.22 19.70 -10.91
CA ILE A 200 -10.87 21.01 -11.11
C ILE A 200 -11.64 21.40 -9.85
N ALA A 201 -12.54 20.55 -9.34
CA ALA A 201 -13.36 20.85 -8.16
C ALA A 201 -12.55 21.16 -6.90
N TYR A 202 -11.36 20.57 -6.77
CA TYR A 202 -10.47 20.89 -5.65
C TYR A 202 -9.55 22.10 -5.92
N ALA A 203 -9.56 22.71 -7.10
CA ALA A 203 -8.59 23.75 -7.48
C ALA A 203 -8.60 24.93 -6.48
N ASP A 204 -9.77 25.47 -6.21
CA ASP A 204 -10.02 26.66 -5.38
C ASP A 204 -10.05 26.38 -3.87
N ARG A 205 -9.97 25.10 -3.48
CA ARG A 205 -9.98 24.57 -2.10
C ARG A 205 -11.36 24.52 -1.43
N GLU A 206 -12.44 24.80 -2.15
CA GLU A 206 -13.81 24.80 -1.63
C GLU A 206 -14.66 23.71 -2.27
N TYR A 207 -14.23 22.44 -2.17
CA TYR A 207 -15.04 21.32 -2.65
C TYR A 207 -16.39 21.23 -1.91
N GLY A 208 -17.46 21.65 -2.58
CA GLY A 208 -18.79 21.86 -2.02
C GLY A 208 -19.75 20.69 -2.16
N GLU A 209 -20.90 20.79 -1.50
CA GLU A 209 -21.97 19.77 -1.59
C GLU A 209 -22.55 19.67 -3.01
N GLU A 210 -22.66 20.78 -3.75
CA GLU A 210 -23.22 20.79 -5.11
C GLU A 210 -22.30 20.09 -6.13
N GLU A 211 -21.00 20.42 -6.12
CA GLU A 211 -19.99 19.73 -6.93
C GLU A 211 -19.91 18.24 -6.59
N ARG A 212 -19.96 17.92 -5.29
CA ARG A 212 -19.99 16.53 -4.83
C ARG A 212 -21.24 15.81 -5.27
N ARG A 213 -22.39 16.47 -5.28
CA ARG A 213 -23.66 15.93 -5.78
C ARG A 213 -23.57 15.67 -7.28
N PHE A 214 -23.00 16.58 -8.06
CA PHE A 214 -22.75 16.43 -9.49
C PHE A 214 -21.83 15.26 -9.81
N LEU A 215 -20.71 15.13 -9.11
CA LEU A 215 -19.80 14.00 -9.30
C LEU A 215 -20.47 12.67 -8.95
N LYS A 216 -21.26 12.61 -7.88
CA LYS A 216 -22.06 11.41 -7.55
C LYS A 216 -23.06 11.06 -8.65
N TYR A 217 -23.66 12.05 -9.31
CA TYR A 217 -24.53 11.83 -10.45
C TYR A 217 -23.76 11.25 -11.63
N LEU A 218 -22.63 11.86 -12.02
CA LEU A 218 -21.75 11.36 -13.09
C LEU A 218 -21.24 9.94 -12.83
N VAL A 219 -20.81 9.64 -11.61
CA VAL A 219 -20.36 8.30 -11.19
C VAL A 219 -21.44 7.25 -11.44
N ARG A 220 -22.71 7.56 -11.10
CA ARG A 220 -23.84 6.66 -11.38
C ARG A 220 -24.11 6.56 -12.87
N ARG A 221 -24.06 7.68 -13.59
CA ARG A 221 -24.41 7.74 -15.01
C ARG A 221 -23.40 7.01 -15.89
N LEU A 222 -22.12 7.14 -15.55
CA LEU A 222 -20.98 6.50 -16.21
C LEU A 222 -20.68 5.11 -15.65
N ASN A 223 -21.46 4.67 -14.65
CA ASN A 223 -21.36 3.35 -14.03
C ASN A 223 -19.99 3.03 -13.43
N ILE A 224 -19.36 4.05 -12.83
CA ILE A 224 -18.09 3.92 -12.12
C ILE A 224 -18.38 3.28 -10.76
N ALA A 225 -17.56 2.31 -10.37
CA ALA A 225 -17.75 1.62 -9.11
C ALA A 225 -17.59 2.58 -7.92
N LYS A 226 -18.48 2.47 -6.93
CA LYS A 226 -18.52 3.38 -5.77
C LYS A 226 -17.20 3.39 -4.99
N ASP A 227 -16.56 2.23 -4.85
CA ASP A 227 -15.26 2.08 -4.21
C ASP A 227 -14.17 2.84 -4.95
N VAL A 228 -14.14 2.75 -6.29
CA VAL A 228 -13.21 3.52 -7.13
C VAL A 228 -13.40 5.03 -6.92
N PHE A 229 -14.64 5.52 -6.93
CA PHE A 229 -14.93 6.93 -6.67
C PHE A 229 -14.43 7.39 -5.28
N LEU A 230 -14.75 6.62 -4.23
CA LEU A 230 -14.32 6.97 -2.87
C LEU A 230 -12.80 6.92 -2.69
N GLU A 231 -12.12 5.98 -3.37
CA GLU A 231 -10.67 5.87 -3.35
C GLU A 231 -10.01 7.05 -4.07
N MET A 232 -10.54 7.48 -5.21
CA MET A 232 -10.08 8.68 -5.92
C MET A 232 -10.32 9.96 -5.09
N GLU A 233 -11.51 10.14 -4.52
CA GLU A 233 -11.85 11.26 -3.63
C GLU A 233 -10.89 11.32 -2.43
N SER A 234 -10.68 10.19 -1.75
CA SER A 234 -9.76 10.10 -0.60
C SER A 234 -8.30 10.36 -0.99
N SER A 235 -7.89 9.87 -2.16
CA SER A 235 -6.52 10.07 -2.67
C SER A 235 -6.27 11.54 -3.00
N MET A 236 -7.24 12.22 -3.62
CA MET A 236 -7.18 13.65 -3.91
C MET A 236 -6.98 14.47 -2.63
N VAL A 237 -7.82 14.24 -1.61
CA VAL A 237 -7.68 14.92 -0.32
C VAL A 237 -6.30 14.68 0.29
N THR A 238 -5.83 13.43 0.28
CA THR A 238 -4.53 13.08 0.87
C THR A 238 -3.37 13.75 0.13
N VAL A 239 -3.37 13.74 -1.20
CA VAL A 239 -2.36 14.40 -2.04
C VAL A 239 -2.32 15.90 -1.74
N ARG A 240 -3.47 16.56 -1.64
CA ARG A 240 -3.52 18.00 -1.37
C ARG A 240 -3.05 18.36 0.04
N GLU A 241 -3.37 17.55 1.05
CA GLU A 241 -2.84 17.77 2.40
C GLU A 241 -1.31 17.62 2.43
N ILE A 242 -0.74 16.66 1.70
CA ILE A 242 0.71 16.54 1.54
C ILE A 242 1.30 17.77 0.84
N GLU A 243 0.66 18.27 -0.22
CA GLU A 243 1.11 19.49 -0.91
C GLU A 243 1.08 20.73 -0.01
N LYS A 244 0.03 20.88 0.80
CA LYS A 244 -0.05 21.94 1.82
C LYS A 244 1.06 21.81 2.85
N GLU A 245 1.35 20.59 3.31
CA GLU A 245 2.43 20.35 4.27
C GLU A 245 3.80 20.70 3.68
N ILE A 246 4.05 20.33 2.41
CA ILE A 246 5.26 20.69 1.67
C ILE A 246 5.40 22.22 1.58
N LEU A 247 4.33 22.93 1.21
CA LEU A 247 4.33 24.39 1.11
C LEU A 247 4.55 25.04 2.49
N TRP A 248 3.92 24.52 3.53
CA TRP A 248 4.11 24.99 4.90
C TRP A 248 5.56 24.82 5.37
N ILE A 249 6.16 23.64 5.16
CA ILE A 249 7.57 23.39 5.51
C ILE A 249 8.50 24.34 4.75
N LYS A 250 8.28 24.51 3.44
CA LYS A 250 9.05 25.44 2.60
C LYS A 250 8.95 26.90 3.05
N GLY A 251 7.83 27.27 3.69
CA GLY A 251 7.62 28.60 4.26
C GLY A 251 8.21 28.81 5.67
N THR A 252 8.82 27.79 6.29
CA THR A 252 9.46 27.94 7.60
C THR A 252 10.91 28.44 7.49
N ASP A 253 11.37 29.23 8.47
CA ASP A 253 12.77 29.73 8.56
C ASP A 253 13.80 28.64 8.94
N ARG A 254 13.49 27.37 8.71
CA ARG A 254 14.37 26.25 9.03
C ARG A 254 15.47 26.12 7.99
N ALA A 255 16.66 25.71 8.43
CA ALA A 255 17.77 25.47 7.52
C ALA A 255 17.40 24.43 6.44
N TYR A 256 17.66 24.78 5.18
CA TYR A 256 17.28 23.98 4.00
C TYR A 256 17.67 22.50 4.11
N LEU A 257 18.90 22.21 4.59
CA LEU A 257 19.43 20.85 4.75
C LEU A 257 18.61 19.96 5.72
N VAL A 258 17.84 20.56 6.62
CA VAL A 258 16.98 19.84 7.58
C VAL A 258 15.60 19.56 6.97
N ILE A 259 15.06 20.53 6.25
CA ILE A 259 13.72 20.41 5.63
C ILE A 259 13.74 19.61 4.32
N GLU A 260 14.87 19.58 3.60
CA GLU A 260 14.99 18.88 2.31
C GLU A 260 14.65 17.39 2.44
N LYS A 261 15.12 16.73 3.50
CA LYS A 261 14.83 15.32 3.75
C LYS A 261 13.33 15.09 3.97
N GLN A 262 12.68 15.98 4.71
CA GLN A 262 11.24 15.89 4.98
C GLN A 262 10.42 16.14 3.71
N ILE A 263 10.79 17.16 2.93
CA ILE A 263 10.15 17.47 1.65
C ILE A 263 10.28 16.29 0.68
N LYS A 264 11.47 15.70 0.54
CA LYS A 264 11.69 14.53 -0.34
C LYS A 264 10.85 13.32 0.07
N GLU A 265 10.68 13.08 1.36
CA GLU A 265 9.83 12.00 1.86
C GLU A 265 8.36 12.25 1.53
N LEU A 266 7.88 13.49 1.73
CA LEU A 266 6.51 13.89 1.39
C LEU A 266 6.25 13.84 -0.12
N GLU A 267 7.19 14.32 -0.94
CA GLU A 267 7.13 14.23 -2.41
C GLU A 267 7.05 12.77 -2.86
N LYS A 268 7.87 11.88 -2.28
CA LYS A 268 7.79 10.45 -2.57
C LYS A 268 6.41 9.87 -2.20
N ARG A 269 5.87 10.21 -1.03
CA ARG A 269 4.54 9.74 -0.61
C ARG A 269 3.44 10.22 -1.54
N ARG A 270 3.50 11.48 -1.98
CA ARG A 270 2.58 12.04 -3.00
C ARG A 270 2.67 11.22 -4.28
N ASP A 271 3.88 10.97 -4.78
CA ASP A 271 4.10 10.27 -6.05
C ASP A 271 3.64 8.81 -5.98
N ASP A 272 3.86 8.12 -4.86
CA ASP A 272 3.35 6.76 -4.62
C ASP A 272 1.81 6.71 -4.65
N ILE A 273 1.13 7.73 -4.10
CA ILE A 273 -0.34 7.83 -4.15
C ILE A 273 -0.82 8.12 -5.58
N LEU A 274 -0.18 9.05 -6.29
CA LEU A 274 -0.52 9.35 -7.68
C LEU A 274 -0.31 8.14 -8.59
N LEU A 275 0.69 7.30 -8.31
CA LEU A 275 0.89 6.04 -9.02
C LEU A 275 -0.26 5.06 -8.77
N ALA A 276 -0.75 4.96 -7.52
CA ALA A 276 -1.92 4.14 -7.20
C ALA A 276 -3.18 4.64 -7.91
N VAL A 277 -3.41 5.96 -7.93
CA VAL A 277 -4.52 6.58 -8.68
C VAL A 277 -4.41 6.29 -10.17
N LYS A 278 -3.21 6.40 -10.75
CA LYS A 278 -2.99 6.06 -12.16
C LYS A 278 -3.36 4.61 -12.47
N ALA A 279 -3.11 3.69 -11.55
CA ALA A 279 -3.58 2.31 -11.68
C ALA A 279 -5.12 2.24 -11.68
N LEU A 280 -5.80 2.98 -10.80
CA LEU A 280 -7.27 3.05 -10.79
C LEU A 280 -7.85 3.60 -12.10
N ILE A 281 -7.19 4.58 -12.74
CA ILE A 281 -7.65 5.16 -14.01
C ILE A 281 -7.48 4.18 -15.18
N THR A 282 -6.41 3.36 -15.17
CA THR A 282 -6.00 2.51 -16.30
C THR A 282 -6.56 1.09 -16.26
N LEU A 283 -7.12 0.65 -15.12
CA LEU A 283 -7.80 -0.64 -14.93
C LEU A 283 -9.16 -0.69 -15.63
#